data_AF-A0A9R0RN71-F1
#
_entry.id   AF-A0A9R0RN71-F1
#
_cell.length_a   1.000
_cell.length_b   1.000
_cell.length_c   1.000
_cell.angle_alpha   90.00
_cell.angle_beta   90.00
_cell.angle_gamma   90.00
#
_symmetry.space_group_name_H-M   'P 1'
#
loop_
_entity.id
_entity.type
_entity.pdbx_description
1 polymer ?
#
loop_
_entity_poly.entity_id
_entity_poly.type
_entity_poly.pdbx_seq_one_letter_code
_entity_poly.pdbx_strand_id
1 'polypeptide(L)'
;MTRLGITDSWGGWSISGGIVTNPGIWSYEGVAGTHIVFSGLCFLAAIWHWVYWDLEIFSDERMGKPSLDFPKIFGIHLFLAGVACFGFGAFHVTGLYGPGIWVSDPYGLTGKVQAVNPVWGAEGFDPFLS
;
A
#
# COMPACT_ATOMS: atom_id res chain seq x y z
N MET A 1 0.34 7.96 6.91
CA MET A 1 0.69 8.73 5.69
C MET A 1 2.15 9.16 5.72
N THR A 2 2.60 9.95 6.71
CA THR A 2 3.98 10.44 6.83
C THR A 2 5.07 9.36 6.84
N ARG A 3 4.83 8.23 7.52
CA ARG A 3 5.78 7.11 7.55
C ARG A 3 6.20 6.59 6.17
N LEU A 4 5.33 6.72 5.16
CA LEU A 4 5.53 6.15 3.82
C LEU A 4 5.72 7.21 2.73
N GLY A 5 6.11 8.44 3.10
CA GLY A 5 6.52 9.45 2.12
C GLY A 5 5.57 10.62 1.89
N ILE A 6 4.40 10.64 2.54
CA ILE A 6 3.43 11.75 2.39
C ILE A 6 3.70 12.80 3.47
N THR A 7 4.39 13.88 3.11
CA THR A 7 4.83 14.93 4.05
C THR A 7 4.11 16.27 3.87
N ASP A 8 3.47 16.49 2.72
CA ASP A 8 3.04 17.81 2.29
C ASP A 8 1.52 17.92 2.12
N SER A 9 1.01 19.14 2.27
CA SER A 9 -0.40 19.50 2.13
C SER A 9 -0.62 20.49 0.99
N TRP A 10 -1.79 20.43 0.33
CA TRP A 10 -2.25 21.47 -0.60
C TRP A 10 -2.42 22.84 0.06
N GLY A 11 -2.46 22.91 1.38
CA GLY A 11 -2.40 24.15 2.16
C GLY A 11 -1.01 24.82 2.20
N GLY A 12 -0.01 24.26 1.51
CA GLY A 12 1.31 24.87 1.33
C GLY A 12 2.28 24.67 2.48
N TRP A 13 2.06 23.67 3.33
CA TRP A 13 2.94 23.31 4.44
C TRP A 13 3.41 21.86 4.34
N SER A 14 4.57 21.59 4.95
CA SER A 14 5.13 20.25 5.15
C SER A 14 5.23 19.92 6.63
N ILE A 15 5.13 18.64 6.98
CA ILE A 15 5.18 18.16 8.37
C ILE A 15 6.47 18.54 9.10
N SER A 16 7.57 18.74 8.37
CA SER A 16 8.85 19.19 8.92
C SER A 16 8.95 20.72 9.09
N GLY A 17 7.83 21.44 8.97
CA GLY A 17 7.75 22.89 9.14
C GLY A 17 8.15 23.72 7.90
N GLY A 18 8.35 23.08 6.76
CA GLY A 18 8.66 23.75 5.50
C GLY A 18 7.43 24.38 4.83
N ILE A 19 7.66 25.44 4.04
CA ILE A 19 6.65 25.99 3.12
C ILE A 19 6.79 25.29 1.77
N VAL A 20 5.68 24.81 1.23
CA VAL A 20 5.62 24.04 -0.02
C VAL A 20 4.79 24.78 -1.04
N THR A 21 5.36 25.06 -2.22
CA THR A 21 4.66 25.77 -3.30
C THR A 21 3.84 24.84 -4.19
N ASN A 22 4.26 23.57 -4.32
CA ASN A 22 3.55 22.56 -5.09
C ASN A 22 3.80 21.16 -4.51
N PRO A 23 2.88 20.63 -3.68
CA PRO A 23 3.01 19.30 -3.08
C PRO A 23 2.62 18.16 -4.05
N GLY A 24 2.26 18.48 -5.30
CA GLY A 24 1.81 17.49 -6.29
C GLY A 24 0.45 16.87 -5.96
N ILE A 25 0.17 15.72 -6.59
CA ILE A 25 -1.10 14.99 -6.45
C ILE A 25 -1.14 14.19 -5.14
N TRP A 26 0.00 13.63 -4.71
CA TRP A 26 0.11 12.76 -3.53
C TRP A 26 0.36 13.55 -2.23
N SER A 27 -0.53 14.48 -1.91
CA SER A 27 -0.59 15.16 -0.61
C SER A 27 -1.46 14.39 0.39
N TYR A 28 -1.53 14.85 1.65
CA TYR A 28 -2.50 14.32 2.62
C TYR A 28 -3.94 14.33 2.08
N GLU A 29 -4.34 15.43 1.44
CA GLU A 29 -5.67 15.58 0.84
C GLU A 29 -5.85 14.68 -0.38
N GLY A 30 -4.83 14.54 -1.24
CA GLY A 30 -4.87 13.65 -2.40
C GLY A 30 -5.06 12.18 -2.01
N VAL A 31 -4.38 11.73 -0.96
CA VAL A 31 -4.57 10.38 -0.39
C VAL A 31 -5.99 10.21 0.14
N ALA A 32 -6.51 11.18 0.89
CA ALA A 32 -7.87 11.13 1.41
C ALA A 32 -8.92 11.08 0.28
N GLY A 33 -8.79 11.96 -0.72
CA GLY A 33 -9.68 11.99 -1.88
C GLY A 33 -9.68 10.67 -2.67
N THR A 34 -8.50 10.09 -2.88
CA THR A 34 -8.36 8.78 -3.55
C THR A 34 -9.10 7.67 -2.80
N HIS A 35 -9.00 7.63 -1.47
CA HIS A 35 -9.69 6.61 -0.67
C HIS A 35 -11.22 6.79 -0.68
N ILE A 36 -11.72 8.02 -0.68
CA ILE A 36 -13.16 8.30 -0.79
C ILE A 36 -13.70 7.81 -2.14
N VAL A 37 -13.02 8.13 -3.24
CA VAL A 37 -13.40 7.67 -4.58
C VAL A 37 -13.35 6.15 -4.65
N PHE A 38 -12.27 5.53 -4.17
CA PHE A 38 -12.13 4.08 -4.14
C PHE A 38 -13.26 3.40 -3.34
N SER A 39 -13.63 3.96 -2.18
CA SER A 39 -14.77 3.46 -1.38
C SER A 39 -16.08 3.51 -2.16
N GLY A 40 -16.33 4.57 -2.93
CA GLY A 40 -17.52 4.67 -3.78
C GLY A 40 -17.54 3.62 -4.89
N LEU A 41 -16.39 3.36 -5.53
CA LEU A 41 -16.25 2.32 -6.55
C LEU A 41 -16.48 0.92 -5.96
N CYS A 42 -15.88 0.61 -4.81
CA CYS A 42 -16.09 -0.66 -4.11
C CYS A 42 -17.55 -0.85 -3.69
N PHE A 43 -18.23 0.21 -3.25
CA PHE A 43 -19.65 0.15 -2.89
C PHE A 43 -20.53 -0.22 -4.09
N LEU A 44 -20.32 0.41 -5.25
CA LEU A 44 -21.03 0.07 -6.48
C LEU A 44 -20.75 -1.36 -6.93
N ALA A 45 -19.49 -1.80 -6.85
CA ALA A 45 -19.10 -3.18 -7.17
C ALA A 45 -19.76 -4.20 -6.23
N ALA A 46 -19.93 -3.88 -4.94
CA ALA A 46 -20.62 -4.74 -3.98
C ALA A 46 -22.11 -4.89 -4.31
N ILE A 47 -22.80 -3.80 -4.71
CA ILE A 47 -24.18 -3.86 -5.19
C ILE A 47 -24.29 -4.77 -6.41
N TRP A 48 -23.37 -4.63 -7.37
CA TRP A 48 -23.36 -5.46 -8.57
C TRP A 48 -23.20 -6.95 -8.24
N HIS A 49 -22.22 -7.31 -7.39
CA HIS A 49 -22.00 -8.70 -6.99
C HIS A 49 -23.16 -9.29 -6.18
N TRP A 50 -23.88 -8.46 -5.42
CA TRP A 50 -25.08 -8.88 -4.70
C TRP A 50 -26.23 -9.23 -5.66
N VAL A 51 -26.46 -8.38 -6.67
CA VAL A 51 -27.53 -8.58 -7.66
C VAL A 51 -27.22 -9.76 -8.58
N TYR A 52 -25.97 -9.86 -9.06
CA TYR A 52 -25.51 -10.89 -10.00
C TYR A 52 -24.69 -11.97 -9.29
N TRP A 53 -25.28 -12.61 -8.27
CA TRP A 53 -24.60 -13.62 -7.47
C TRP A 53 -24.49 -14.99 -8.17
N ASP A 54 -25.45 -15.33 -9.03
CA ASP A 54 -25.54 -16.64 -9.67
C ASP A 54 -24.72 -16.71 -10.97
N LEU A 55 -23.39 -16.71 -10.82
CA LEU A 55 -22.44 -16.82 -11.91
C LEU A 55 -21.91 -18.25 -12.03
N GLU A 56 -21.74 -18.72 -13.27
CA GLU A 56 -21.24 -20.07 -13.58
C GLU A 56 -19.87 -20.36 -12.96
N ILE A 57 -19.01 -19.35 -12.80
CA ILE A 57 -17.68 -19.47 -12.16
C ILE A 57 -17.73 -19.96 -10.71
N PHE A 58 -18.86 -19.75 -10.01
CA PHE A 58 -19.05 -20.22 -8.65
C PHE A 58 -19.63 -21.63 -8.58
N SER A 59 -20.04 -22.21 -9.72
CA SER A 59 -20.67 -23.52 -9.81
C SER A 59 -19.70 -24.59 -10.28
N ASP A 60 -19.81 -25.79 -9.71
CA ASP A 60 -19.11 -26.97 -10.21
C ASP A 60 -19.78 -27.45 -11.51
N GLU A 61 -19.05 -27.45 -12.62
CA GLU A 61 -19.51 -27.94 -13.93
C GLU A 61 -20.11 -29.35 -13.88
N ARG A 62 -19.68 -30.20 -12.95
CA ARG A 62 -20.14 -31.59 -12.83
C ARG A 62 -21.43 -31.74 -12.05
N MET A 63 -21.64 -30.88 -11.04
CA MET A 63 -22.74 -31.03 -10.07
C MET A 63 -23.74 -29.88 -10.09
N GLY A 64 -23.44 -28.78 -10.77
CA GLY A 64 -24.25 -27.55 -10.81
C GLY A 64 -24.43 -26.90 -9.44
N LYS A 65 -23.53 -27.18 -8.48
CA LYS A 65 -23.60 -26.70 -7.10
C LYS A 65 -22.46 -25.70 -6.82
N PRO A 66 -22.69 -24.72 -5.95
CA PRO A 66 -21.62 -23.80 -5.54
C PRO A 66 -20.42 -24.55 -4.96
N SER A 67 -19.22 -24.24 -5.46
CA SER A 67 -17.97 -24.87 -5.02
C SER A 67 -16.79 -23.91 -5.16
N LEU A 68 -15.87 -23.94 -4.19
CA LEU A 68 -14.65 -23.13 -4.17
C LEU A 68 -13.44 -24.00 -3.83
N ASP A 69 -12.43 -23.96 -4.69
CA ASP A 69 -11.16 -24.66 -4.48
C ASP A 69 -10.23 -23.83 -3.58
N PHE A 70 -10.41 -23.96 -2.26
CA PHE A 70 -9.66 -23.17 -1.28
C PHE A 70 -8.14 -23.33 -1.35
N PRO A 71 -7.56 -24.54 -1.55
CA PRO A 71 -6.12 -24.67 -1.76
C PRO A 71 -5.60 -23.85 -2.94
N LYS A 72 -6.31 -23.88 -4.09
CA LYS A 72 -5.95 -23.07 -5.25
C LYS A 72 -6.09 -21.57 -4.96
N ILE A 73 -7.21 -21.16 -4.35
CA ILE A 73 -7.47 -19.77 -3.96
C ILE A 73 -6.34 -19.26 -3.05
N PHE A 74 -5.95 -20.02 -2.03
CA PHE A 74 -4.86 -19.67 -1.14
C PHE A 74 -3.55 -19.46 -1.91
N GLY A 75 -3.21 -20.37 -2.82
CA GLY A 75 -2.01 -20.24 -3.66
C GLY A 75 -1.99 -18.95 -4.49
N ILE A 76 -3.13 -18.60 -5.12
CA ILE A 76 -3.25 -17.36 -5.90
C ILE A 76 -3.02 -16.13 -5.01
N HIS A 77 -3.68 -16.07 -3.85
CA HIS A 77 -3.56 -14.93 -2.95
C HIS A 77 -2.15 -14.81 -2.36
N LEU A 78 -1.53 -15.93 -1.97
CA LEU A 78 -0.18 -15.94 -1.43
C LEU A 78 0.86 -15.49 -2.48
N PHE A 79 0.71 -15.93 -3.72
CA PHE A 79 1.58 -15.51 -4.81
C PHE A 79 1.46 -13.99 -5.05
N LEU A 80 0.24 -13.46 -5.16
CA LEU A 80 0.02 -12.02 -5.32
C LEU A 80 0.54 -11.21 -4.13
N ALA A 81 0.36 -11.70 -2.91
CA ALA A 81 0.92 -11.08 -1.71
C ALA A 81 2.46 -11.07 -1.73
N GLY A 82 3.09 -12.15 -2.22
CA GLY A 82 4.53 -12.22 -2.41
C GLY A 82 5.05 -11.20 -3.42
N VAL A 83 4.39 -11.09 -4.58
CA VAL A 83 4.73 -10.07 -5.61
C VAL A 83 4.56 -8.65 -5.06
N ALA A 84 3.46 -8.38 -4.36
CA ALA A 84 3.20 -7.08 -3.74
C ALA A 84 4.24 -6.73 -2.67
N CYS A 85 4.59 -7.68 -1.80
CA CYS A 85 5.59 -7.53 -0.76
C CYS A 85 6.97 -7.23 -1.36
N PHE A 86 7.39 -8.03 -2.35
CA PHE A 86 8.66 -7.84 -3.05
C PHE A 86 8.71 -6.46 -3.72
N GLY A 87 7.68 -6.08 -4.46
CA GLY A 87 7.63 -4.77 -5.13
C GLY A 87 7.69 -3.60 -4.15
N PHE A 88 6.97 -3.68 -3.02
CA PHE A 88 7.02 -2.67 -1.98
C PHE A 88 8.44 -2.50 -1.41
N GLY A 89 9.10 -3.61 -1.05
CA GLY A 89 10.48 -3.57 -0.56
C GLY A 89 11.48 -3.06 -1.61
N ALA A 90 11.46 -3.64 -2.81
CA ALA A 90 12.45 -3.40 -3.85
C ALA A 90 12.37 -2.01 -4.49
N PHE A 91 11.18 -1.39 -4.53
CA PHE A 91 10.96 -0.12 -5.24
C PHE A 91 10.54 1.03 -4.32
N HIS A 92 9.56 0.80 -3.42
CA HIS A 92 9.04 1.87 -2.56
C HIS A 92 10.02 2.21 -1.43
N VAL A 93 10.44 1.20 -0.67
CA VAL A 93 11.30 1.38 0.51
C VAL A 93 12.72 1.81 0.13
N THR A 94 13.28 1.21 -0.92
CA THR A 94 14.62 1.57 -1.43
C THR A 94 14.70 2.95 -2.07
N GLY A 95 13.56 3.58 -2.33
CA GLY A 95 13.50 4.83 -3.09
C GLY A 95 13.87 4.69 -4.57
N LEU A 96 14.04 3.47 -5.09
CA LEU A 96 14.39 3.25 -6.51
C LEU A 96 13.29 3.75 -7.46
N TYR A 97 12.02 3.57 -7.07
CA TYR A 97 10.87 4.08 -7.81
C TYR A 97 9.75 4.57 -6.87
N GLY A 98 10.12 4.93 -5.63
CA GLY A 98 9.20 5.45 -4.62
C GLY A 98 9.89 6.49 -3.74
N PRO A 99 9.16 7.03 -2.75
CA PRO A 99 9.70 8.08 -1.90
C PRO A 99 10.65 7.57 -0.81
N GLY A 100 10.71 6.26 -0.56
CA GLY A 100 11.34 5.71 0.63
C GLY A 100 10.40 5.70 1.83
N ILE A 101 10.98 5.69 3.03
CA ILE A 101 10.25 5.68 4.31
C ILE A 101 10.78 6.72 5.27
N TRP A 102 10.03 7.00 6.33
CA TRP A 102 10.47 7.89 7.39
C TRP A 102 11.57 7.24 8.24
N VAL A 103 12.66 7.96 8.44
CA VAL A 103 13.78 7.59 9.32
C VAL A 103 14.17 8.81 10.15
N SER A 104 14.76 8.60 11.33
CA SER A 104 15.23 9.67 12.22
C SER A 104 16.53 9.28 12.91
N ASP A 105 17.24 10.26 13.46
CA ASP A 105 18.26 9.99 14.45
C ASP A 105 17.68 9.36 15.74
N PRO A 106 18.51 8.72 16.58
CA PRO A 106 18.07 8.04 17.81
C PRO A 106 17.33 8.93 18.83
N TYR A 107 17.47 10.24 18.74
CA TYR A 107 16.80 11.21 19.63
C TYR A 107 15.52 11.80 19.00
N GLY A 108 15.17 11.42 17.77
CA GLY A 108 13.93 11.86 17.13
C GLY A 108 13.93 13.32 16.66
N LEU A 109 15.10 13.94 16.48
CA LEU A 109 15.23 15.39 16.26
C LEU A 109 15.26 15.78 14.77
N THR A 110 15.68 14.86 13.90
CA THR A 110 15.98 15.11 12.49
C THR A 110 15.25 14.17 11.55
N GLY A 111 14.05 13.74 11.95
CA GLY A 111 13.21 12.84 11.18
C GLY A 111 12.85 13.39 9.80
N LYS A 112 12.98 12.54 8.78
CA LYS A 112 12.62 12.84 7.38
C LYS A 112 12.36 11.55 6.60
N VAL A 113 11.75 11.70 5.43
CA VAL A 113 11.62 10.61 4.46
C VAL A 113 12.94 10.43 3.73
N GLN A 114 13.41 9.18 3.59
CA GLN A 114 14.60 8.84 2.82
C GLN A 114 14.54 7.43 2.23
N ALA A 115 15.34 7.21 1.19
CA ALA A 115 15.63 5.89 0.63
C ALA A 115 16.40 5.04 1.66
N VAL A 116 16.05 3.75 1.73
CA VAL A 116 16.67 2.79 2.67
C VAL A 116 17.34 1.65 1.91
N ASN A 117 18.62 1.42 2.19
CA ASN A 117 19.34 0.30 1.60
C ASN A 117 19.07 -0.99 2.40
N PRO A 118 18.82 -2.12 1.73
CA PRO A 118 18.64 -3.39 2.43
C PRO A 118 19.95 -3.86 3.06
N VAL A 119 19.83 -4.48 4.23
CA VAL A 119 20.95 -5.10 4.94
C VAL A 119 20.73 -6.59 5.03
N TRP A 120 21.74 -7.37 4.62
CA TRP A 120 21.65 -8.82 4.46
C TRP A 120 22.36 -9.60 5.58
N GLY A 121 23.09 -8.90 6.46
CA GLY A 121 23.72 -9.48 7.64
C GLY A 121 22.74 -9.69 8.80
N ALA A 122 23.24 -10.16 9.93
CA ALA A 122 22.43 -10.42 11.13
C ALA A 122 21.85 -9.13 11.75
N GLU A 123 22.49 -7.99 11.50
CA GLU A 123 22.01 -6.67 11.86
C GLU A 123 20.66 -6.33 11.20
N GLY A 124 20.27 -6.99 10.10
CA GLY A 124 18.92 -6.85 9.52
C GLY A 124 17.79 -7.34 10.44
N PHE A 125 18.12 -8.06 11.52
CA PHE A 125 17.16 -8.45 12.57
C PHE A 125 17.13 -7.48 13.76
N ASP A 126 17.94 -6.40 13.74
CA ASP A 126 17.85 -5.32 14.74
C ASP A 126 16.55 -4.52 14.52
N PRO A 127 15.64 -4.45 15.51
CA PRO A 127 14.37 -3.73 15.36
C PRO A 127 14.51 -2.21 15.18
N PHE A 128 15.70 -1.64 15.37
CA PHE A 128 15.98 -0.21 15.22
C PHE A 128 16.82 0.13 13.98
N LEU A 129 17.17 -0.86 13.15
CA LEU A 129 17.90 -0.62 11.91
C LEU A 129 16.92 -0.29 10.79
N SER A 130 17.07 0.91 10.23
CA SER A 130 16.28 1.43 9.11
C SER A 130 17.12 2.28 8.19
#